data_AF-A0A6A5V997-F1
#
_entry.id   AF-A0A6A5V997-F1
#
_cell.length_a   1.000
_cell.length_b   1.000
_cell.length_c   1.000
_cell.angle_alpha   90.00
_cell.angle_beta   90.00
_cell.angle_gamma   90.00
#
_symmetry.space_group_name_H-M   'P 1'
#
loop_
_entity.id
_entity.type
_entity.pdbx_description
1 polymer ?
#
loop_
_entity_poly.entity_id
_entity_poly.type
_entity_poly.pdbx_seq_one_letter_code
_entity_poly.pdbx_strand_id
1 'polypeptide(L)'
;MYTPYANYSVNPADPFTYQDLQQLRERQAKDMCHYTVKFFECDHKTDDNVKGCSLWNKTGTHCDIDNPAVRKREDCSIRSENVTGLCPRCQSRERARFLREKEEERERIEREREEELIQRDLEKARLADQEEARRSAEAHEAHIRQVQEESEASWRIEHESKKAAELQSTTTRTTTTRSRTTTVRDPSPPPPPPPPPPSQPRVSAPAFPPIDFSQPPKNQDYGHHFIGGRRQPIHPSQKLAAEHPLSPAAPVNPHVRRPQPTVRLAGGVTSPVRSPTASISGFAGSSTSTQRGPARPPPGSTSQEEPVNELQAMWNRKGIKRETDEDEEEDGIATESISPSESASQIDSGRRRGWRK
;
A
#
# COMPACT_ATOMS: atom_id res chain seq x y z
N MET A 1 -37.40 82.75 -42.00
CA MET A 1 -38.07 81.63 -42.68
C MET A 1 -38.54 80.67 -41.60
N TYR A 2 -39.84 80.68 -41.30
CA TYR A 2 -40.49 79.91 -40.25
C TYR A 2 -41.21 78.73 -40.92
N THR A 3 -40.86 77.49 -40.56
CA THR A 3 -41.59 76.30 -41.00
C THR A 3 -42.84 76.12 -40.14
N PRO A 4 -44.03 75.91 -40.72
CA PRO A 4 -45.25 75.76 -39.96
C PRO A 4 -45.32 74.37 -39.31
N TYR A 5 -45.78 74.35 -38.05
CA TYR A 5 -46.14 73.14 -37.33
C TYR A 5 -47.30 72.44 -38.05
N ALA A 6 -47.06 71.20 -38.50
CA ALA A 6 -48.11 70.32 -38.98
C ALA A 6 -48.93 69.80 -37.78
N ASN A 7 -50.19 70.22 -37.70
CA ASN A 7 -51.19 69.67 -36.79
C ASN A 7 -51.55 68.25 -37.24
N TYR A 8 -51.05 67.24 -36.53
CA TYR A 8 -51.53 65.87 -36.69
C TYR A 8 -52.88 65.72 -35.97
N SER A 9 -53.95 65.59 -36.76
CA SER A 9 -55.28 65.21 -36.27
C SER A 9 -55.25 63.71 -35.93
N VAL A 10 -55.30 63.40 -34.64
CA VAL A 10 -55.35 62.02 -34.14
C VAL A 10 -56.76 61.49 -34.38
N ASN A 11 -56.88 60.45 -35.21
CA ASN A 11 -58.14 59.75 -35.49
C ASN A 11 -58.60 58.99 -34.22
N PRO A 12 -59.80 59.25 -33.68
CA PRO A 12 -60.29 58.63 -32.44
C PRO A 12 -60.89 57.22 -32.62
N ALA A 13 -60.59 56.53 -33.73
CA ALA A 13 -61.29 55.30 -34.12
C ALA A 13 -60.52 53.99 -33.89
N ASP A 14 -59.29 54.03 -33.37
CA ASP A 14 -58.57 52.80 -33.01
C ASP A 14 -58.65 52.54 -31.50
N PRO A 15 -59.51 51.61 -31.03
CA PRO A 15 -59.48 51.17 -29.65
C PRO A 15 -58.23 50.32 -29.46
N PHE A 16 -57.15 50.91 -28.96
CA PHE A 16 -56.11 50.13 -28.30
C PHE A 16 -56.78 49.29 -27.22
N THR A 17 -56.84 47.99 -27.45
CA THR A 17 -57.53 47.10 -26.53
C THR A 17 -56.75 47.06 -25.23
N TYR A 18 -57.44 46.87 -24.11
CA TYR A 18 -56.78 46.66 -22.81
C TYR A 18 -55.74 45.52 -22.87
N GLN A 19 -55.97 44.55 -23.76
CA GLN A 19 -55.10 43.43 -24.06
C GLN A 19 -53.77 43.86 -24.71
N ASP A 20 -53.79 44.86 -25.60
CA ASP A 20 -52.58 45.43 -26.20
C ASP A 20 -51.74 46.20 -25.17
N LEU A 21 -52.39 46.96 -24.28
CA LEU A 21 -51.70 47.66 -23.18
C LEU A 21 -51.08 46.66 -22.19
N GLN A 22 -51.74 45.53 -21.95
CA GLN A 22 -51.24 44.47 -21.08
C GLN A 22 -50.05 43.74 -21.72
N GLN A 23 -50.11 43.42 -23.02
CA GLN A 23 -48.96 42.89 -23.76
C GLN A 23 -47.80 43.88 -23.83
N LEU A 24 -48.06 45.18 -23.96
CA LEU A 24 -47.00 46.18 -23.98
C LEU A 24 -46.28 46.26 -22.62
N ARG A 25 -47.02 46.18 -21.50
CA ARG A 25 -46.43 46.10 -20.16
C ARG A 25 -45.65 44.82 -19.94
N GLU A 26 -46.14 43.68 -20.40
CA GLU A 26 -45.41 42.41 -20.30
C GLU A 26 -44.14 42.42 -21.16
N ARG A 27 -44.17 43.02 -22.35
CA ARG A 27 -42.95 43.21 -23.18
C ARG A 27 -41.95 44.14 -22.50
N GLN A 28 -42.41 45.25 -21.91
CA GLN A 28 -41.55 46.16 -21.15
C GLN A 28 -40.97 45.50 -19.89
N ALA A 29 -41.75 44.67 -19.18
CA ALA A 29 -41.27 43.91 -18.02
C ALA A 29 -40.29 42.79 -18.41
N LYS A 30 -40.33 42.31 -19.66
CA LYS A 30 -39.42 41.26 -20.16
C LYS A 30 -38.01 41.76 -20.47
N ASP A 31 -37.85 43.07 -20.68
CA ASP A 31 -36.57 43.72 -20.98
C ASP A 31 -35.87 44.31 -19.74
N MET A 32 -36.52 44.24 -18.57
CA MET A 32 -35.89 44.65 -17.31
C MET A 32 -34.91 43.58 -16.83
N CYS A 33 -33.67 44.02 -16.64
CA CYS A 33 -32.60 43.20 -16.12
C CYS A 33 -32.75 43.04 -14.61
N HIS A 34 -33.05 41.83 -14.14
CA HIS A 34 -33.15 41.53 -12.71
C HIS A 34 -31.89 40.81 -12.24
N TYR A 35 -31.17 41.44 -11.32
CA TYR A 35 -30.02 40.88 -10.64
C TYR A 35 -30.36 40.58 -9.19
N THR A 36 -30.10 39.37 -8.74
CA THR A 36 -30.16 39.03 -7.32
C THR A 36 -28.75 38.70 -6.83
N VAL A 37 -28.23 39.53 -5.91
CA VAL A 37 -26.97 39.27 -5.22
C VAL A 37 -27.30 38.59 -3.89
N LYS A 38 -26.87 37.35 -3.74
CA LYS A 38 -27.05 36.58 -2.49
C LYS A 38 -25.80 36.70 -1.63
N PHE A 39 -25.97 37.20 -0.41
CA PHE A 39 -24.93 37.26 0.61
C PHE A 39 -25.11 36.09 1.58
N PHE A 40 -24.05 35.32 1.79
CA PHE A 40 -24.03 34.18 2.71
C PHE A 40 -23.28 34.53 3.99
N GLU A 41 -23.50 33.77 5.07
CA GLU A 41 -22.83 33.98 6.38
C GLU A 41 -21.30 33.82 6.31
N CYS A 42 -20.79 33.14 5.29
CA CYS A 42 -19.37 32.99 5.03
C CYS A 42 -18.73 34.16 4.25
N ASP A 43 -19.41 35.32 4.20
CA ASP A 43 -19.03 36.56 3.49
C ASP A 43 -18.80 36.42 1.98
N HIS A 44 -19.11 35.26 1.40
CA HIS A 44 -19.10 35.09 -0.04
C HIS A 44 -20.41 35.60 -0.63
N LYS A 45 -20.30 36.37 -1.73
CA LYS A 45 -21.43 36.71 -2.59
C LYS A 45 -21.55 35.69 -3.72
N THR A 46 -22.79 35.34 -4.08
CA THR A 46 -23.07 34.61 -5.31
C THR A 46 -24.09 35.40 -6.12
N ASP A 47 -23.76 35.67 -7.37
CA ASP A 47 -24.66 36.36 -8.29
C ASP A 47 -25.60 35.31 -8.86
N ASP A 48 -26.86 35.31 -8.41
CA ASP A 48 -27.82 34.31 -8.83
C ASP A 48 -28.68 34.88 -9.96
N ASN A 49 -28.45 34.31 -11.15
CA ASN A 49 -29.26 34.40 -12.35
C ASN A 49 -29.75 35.79 -12.77
N VAL A 50 -29.16 36.30 -13.84
CA VAL A 50 -29.70 37.49 -14.51
C VAL A 50 -30.89 37.07 -15.37
N LYS A 51 -32.10 37.31 -14.88
CA LYS A 51 -33.34 37.12 -15.65
C LYS A 51 -33.65 38.42 -16.40
N GLY A 52 -34.00 38.31 -17.68
CA GLY A 52 -34.44 39.46 -18.47
C GLY A 52 -33.33 40.41 -18.94
N CYS A 53 -32.05 40.01 -18.90
CA CYS A 53 -30.97 40.84 -19.42
C CYS A 53 -31.04 40.94 -20.95
N SER A 54 -31.45 42.10 -21.46
CA SER A 54 -31.45 42.39 -22.89
C SER A 54 -30.06 42.32 -23.52
N LEU A 55 -29.01 42.62 -22.75
CA LEU A 55 -27.61 42.50 -23.20
C LEU A 55 -27.20 41.03 -23.35
N TRP A 56 -27.52 40.18 -22.37
CA TRP A 56 -27.22 38.74 -22.41
C TRP A 56 -27.78 38.06 -23.66
N ASN A 57 -29.02 38.37 -24.01
CA ASN A 57 -29.65 37.82 -25.22
C ASN A 57 -28.94 38.24 -26.51
N LYS A 58 -28.21 39.36 -26.51
CA LYS A 58 -27.50 39.90 -27.69
C LYS A 58 -26.03 39.48 -27.74
N THR A 59 -25.34 39.52 -26.60
CA THR A 59 -23.87 39.37 -26.53
C THR A 59 -23.42 38.09 -25.83
N GLY A 60 -24.32 37.38 -25.14
CA GLY A 60 -23.97 36.26 -24.27
C GLY A 60 -23.14 36.68 -23.05
N THR A 61 -23.13 37.97 -22.70
CA THR A 61 -22.43 38.52 -21.54
C THR A 61 -23.39 39.33 -20.68
N HIS A 62 -23.36 39.08 -19.37
CA HIS A 62 -24.23 39.77 -18.43
C HIS A 62 -23.72 41.21 -18.26
N CYS A 63 -24.63 42.15 -18.00
CA CYS A 63 -24.20 43.48 -17.59
C CYS A 63 -23.32 43.37 -16.33
N ASP A 64 -22.24 44.15 -16.30
CA ASP A 64 -21.33 44.22 -15.17
C ASP A 64 -21.98 45.03 -14.04
N ILE A 65 -22.26 44.38 -12.91
CA ILE A 65 -22.83 45.03 -11.71
C ILE A 65 -21.88 46.08 -11.14
N ASP A 66 -20.58 45.87 -11.27
CA ASP A 66 -19.56 46.76 -10.72
C ASP A 66 -19.40 48.02 -11.59
N ASN A 67 -19.98 48.02 -12.80
CA ASN A 67 -20.02 49.20 -13.66
C ASN A 67 -21.11 50.20 -13.19
N PRO A 68 -20.73 51.40 -12.70
CA PRO A 68 -21.70 52.37 -12.22
C PRO A 68 -22.65 52.88 -13.31
N ALA A 69 -22.27 52.77 -14.60
CA ALA A 69 -23.15 53.12 -15.71
C ALA A 69 -24.32 52.14 -15.86
N VAL A 70 -24.12 50.85 -15.52
CA VAL A 70 -25.18 49.84 -15.53
C VAL A 70 -26.11 50.05 -14.33
N ARG A 71 -25.56 50.33 -13.14
CA ARG A 71 -26.35 50.62 -11.92
C ARG A 71 -27.26 51.84 -12.04
N LYS A 72 -26.91 52.79 -12.92
CA LYS A 72 -27.69 54.01 -13.17
C LYS A 72 -28.81 53.82 -14.20
N ARG A 73 -28.87 52.69 -14.91
CA ARG A 73 -29.94 52.43 -15.89
C ARG A 73 -31.22 52.08 -15.14
N GLU A 74 -32.32 52.71 -15.52
CA GLU A 74 -33.67 52.44 -14.99
C GLU A 74 -34.14 51.02 -15.32
N ASP A 75 -33.59 50.42 -16.39
CA ASP A 75 -33.89 49.07 -16.86
C ASP A 75 -33.19 47.95 -16.05
N CYS A 76 -32.51 48.30 -14.94
CA CYS A 76 -31.75 47.35 -14.12
C CYS A 76 -32.23 47.39 -12.66
N SER A 77 -32.81 46.28 -12.19
CA SER A 77 -33.25 46.11 -10.81
C SER A 77 -32.30 45.15 -10.08
N ILE A 78 -31.56 45.67 -9.11
CA ILE A 78 -30.65 44.90 -8.26
C ILE A 78 -31.32 44.65 -6.91
N ARG A 79 -31.54 43.38 -6.57
CA ARG A 79 -32.01 42.93 -5.26
C ARG A 79 -30.86 42.29 -4.50
N SER A 80 -30.73 42.64 -3.23
CA SER A 80 -29.81 41.97 -2.30
C SER A 80 -30.62 41.07 -1.38
N GLU A 81 -30.26 39.79 -1.32
CA GLU A 81 -30.85 38.81 -0.42
C GLU A 81 -29.78 38.27 0.52
N ASN A 82 -30.07 38.25 1.83
CA ASN A 82 -29.21 37.59 2.81
C ASN A 82 -29.72 36.16 2.99
N VAL A 83 -28.86 35.18 2.73
CA VAL A 83 -29.17 33.76 2.82
C VAL A 83 -28.41 33.19 4.01
N THR A 84 -29.12 32.51 4.91
CA THR A 84 -28.50 31.83 6.05
C THR A 84 -27.72 30.59 5.61
N GLY A 85 -26.60 30.33 6.27
CA GLY A 85 -25.69 29.21 5.96
C GLY A 85 -24.53 29.52 5.01
N LEU A 86 -23.77 28.47 4.70
CA LEU A 86 -22.58 28.54 3.85
C LEU A 86 -22.95 28.61 2.36
N CYS A 87 -22.16 29.36 1.59
CA CYS A 87 -22.31 29.35 0.13
C CYS A 87 -22.01 27.94 -0.42
N PRO A 88 -22.53 27.57 -1.61
CA PRO A 88 -22.32 26.24 -2.19
C PRO A 88 -20.84 25.82 -2.30
N ARG A 89 -19.94 26.78 -2.53
CA ARG A 89 -18.48 26.53 -2.56
C ARG A 89 -17.92 26.18 -1.17
N CYS A 90 -18.31 26.93 -0.13
CA CYS A 90 -17.90 26.64 1.24
C CYS A 90 -18.49 25.32 1.74
N GLN A 91 -19.77 25.07 1.46
CA GLN A 91 -20.43 23.81 1.82
C GLN A 91 -19.77 22.60 1.13
N SER A 92 -19.44 22.71 -0.16
CA SER A 92 -18.71 21.66 -0.89
C SER A 92 -17.31 21.45 -0.31
N ARG A 93 -16.62 22.53 0.08
CA ARG A 93 -15.29 22.46 0.71
C ARG A 93 -15.35 21.80 2.09
N GLU A 94 -16.41 22.01 2.85
CA GLU A 94 -16.62 21.38 4.15
C GLU A 94 -16.91 19.89 3.99
N ARG A 95 -17.82 19.50 3.09
CA ARG A 95 -18.06 18.09 2.74
C ARG A 95 -16.78 17.39 2.27
N ALA A 96 -15.96 18.05 1.45
CA ALA A 96 -14.69 17.52 1.00
C ALA A 96 -13.61 17.45 2.10
N ARG A 97 -13.75 18.19 3.21
CA ARG A 97 -12.88 18.00 4.38
C ARG A 97 -13.34 16.81 5.20
N PHE A 98 -14.64 16.74 5.48
CA PHE A 98 -15.25 15.63 6.20
C PHE A 98 -14.97 14.27 5.54
N LEU A 99 -15.11 14.18 4.21
CA LEU A 99 -14.81 12.94 3.48
C LEU A 99 -13.33 12.54 3.56
N ARG A 100 -12.41 13.51 3.50
CA ARG A 100 -10.97 13.23 3.66
C ARG A 100 -10.64 12.75 5.07
N GLU A 101 -11.20 13.39 6.08
CA GLU A 101 -11.01 12.97 7.47
C GLU A 101 -11.55 11.55 7.71
N LYS A 102 -12.74 11.25 7.18
CA LYS A 102 -13.32 9.91 7.23
C LYS A 102 -12.46 8.87 6.50
N GLU A 103 -11.89 9.23 5.35
CA GLU A 103 -10.99 8.34 4.59
C GLU A 103 -9.67 8.09 5.33
N GLU A 104 -9.05 9.14 5.88
CA GLU A 104 -7.84 9.04 6.71
C GLU A 104 -8.08 8.20 7.97
N GLU A 105 -9.27 8.26 8.56
CA GLU A 105 -9.65 7.42 9.71
C GLU A 105 -9.79 5.95 9.33
N ARG A 106 -10.41 5.63 8.19
CA ARG A 106 -10.46 4.25 7.70
C ARG A 106 -9.07 3.70 7.41
N GLU A 107 -8.22 4.48 6.74
CA GLU A 107 -6.84 4.06 6.43
C GLU A 107 -6.04 3.81 7.71
N ARG A 108 -6.28 4.59 8.77
CA ARG A 108 -5.65 4.38 10.08
C ARG A 108 -6.06 3.05 10.70
N ILE A 109 -7.35 2.72 10.67
CA ILE A 109 -7.88 1.46 11.21
C ILE A 109 -7.33 0.27 10.41
N GLU A 110 -7.28 0.38 9.09
CA GLU A 110 -6.71 -0.65 8.22
C GLU A 110 -5.23 -0.90 8.51
N ARG A 111 -4.44 0.17 8.63
CA ARG A 111 -3.01 0.08 9.00
C ARG A 111 -2.80 -0.57 10.37
N GLU A 112 -3.63 -0.24 11.35
CA GLU A 112 -3.56 -0.86 12.68
C GLU A 112 -3.84 -2.37 12.62
N ARG A 113 -4.81 -2.80 11.80
CA ARG A 113 -5.10 -4.23 11.57
C ARG A 113 -3.95 -4.94 10.85
N GLU A 114 -3.32 -4.30 9.87
CA GLU A 114 -2.16 -4.86 9.16
C GLU A 114 -0.96 -5.01 10.11
N GLU A 115 -0.71 -4.02 10.97
CA GLU A 115 0.34 -4.08 11.99
C GLU A 115 0.07 -5.21 13.01
N GLU A 116 -1.18 -5.41 13.42
CA GLU A 116 -1.55 -6.52 14.32
C GLU A 116 -1.32 -7.89 13.66
N LEU A 117 -1.65 -8.03 12.38
CA LEU A 117 -1.39 -9.26 11.61
C LEU A 117 0.10 -9.55 11.50
N ILE A 118 0.91 -8.53 11.19
CA ILE A 118 2.37 -8.66 11.14
C ILE A 118 2.92 -9.08 12.51
N GLN A 119 2.43 -8.47 13.60
CA GLN A 119 2.85 -8.86 14.95
C GLN A 119 2.50 -10.31 15.29
N ARG A 120 1.29 -10.75 14.93
CA ARG A 120 0.85 -12.14 15.12
C ARG A 120 1.71 -13.13 14.33
N ASP A 121 2.08 -12.79 13.10
CA ASP A 121 2.95 -13.63 12.27
C ASP A 121 4.38 -13.69 12.80
N LEU A 122 4.92 -12.56 13.30
CA LEU A 122 6.24 -12.53 13.95
C LEU A 122 6.26 -13.37 15.24
N GLU A 123 5.22 -13.28 16.08
CA GLU A 123 5.10 -14.11 17.27
C GLU A 123 5.02 -15.60 16.92
N LYS A 124 4.23 -15.94 15.91
CA LYS A 124 4.09 -17.31 15.40
C LYS A 124 5.41 -17.85 14.86
N ALA A 125 6.16 -17.04 14.10
CA ALA A 125 7.49 -17.41 13.62
C ALA A 125 8.45 -17.66 14.79
N ARG A 126 8.43 -16.79 15.81
CA ARG A 126 9.27 -16.95 17.01
C ARG A 126 8.96 -18.26 17.75
N LEU A 127 7.68 -18.64 17.86
CA LEU A 127 7.28 -19.91 18.48
C LEU A 127 7.70 -21.12 17.63
N ALA A 128 7.62 -21.01 16.30
CA ALA A 128 8.06 -22.07 15.40
C ALA A 128 9.58 -22.31 15.50
N ASP A 129 10.38 -21.23 15.55
CA ASP A 129 11.84 -21.31 15.72
C ASP A 129 12.21 -21.94 17.08
N GLN A 130 11.49 -21.57 18.14
CA GLN A 130 11.69 -22.15 19.47
C GLN A 130 11.38 -23.66 19.49
N GLU A 131 10.30 -24.07 18.81
CA GLU A 131 9.92 -25.48 18.70
C GLU A 131 10.90 -26.28 17.86
N GLU A 132 11.42 -25.72 16.77
CA GLU A 132 12.47 -26.34 15.97
C GLU A 132 13.78 -26.48 16.76
N ALA A 133 14.17 -25.44 17.51
CA ALA A 133 15.33 -25.52 18.39
C ALA A 133 15.16 -26.63 19.45
N ARG A 134 13.95 -26.79 20.02
CA ARG A 134 13.66 -27.88 20.95
C ARG A 134 13.80 -29.24 20.28
N ARG A 135 13.17 -29.45 19.13
CA ARG A 135 13.26 -30.72 18.38
C ARG A 135 14.70 -31.03 17.97
N SER A 136 15.47 -30.02 17.58
CA SER A 136 16.88 -30.18 17.25
C SER A 136 17.72 -30.56 18.47
N ALA A 137 17.44 -29.97 19.64
CA ALA A 137 18.13 -30.30 20.89
C ALA A 137 17.82 -31.74 21.34
N GLU A 138 16.56 -32.15 21.26
CA GLU A 138 16.14 -33.53 21.57
C GLU A 138 16.77 -34.54 20.61
N ALA A 139 16.80 -34.24 19.31
CA ALA A 139 17.46 -35.09 18.32
C ALA A 139 18.98 -35.20 18.58
N HIS A 140 19.62 -34.10 18.98
CA HIS A 140 21.04 -34.09 19.33
C HIS A 140 21.32 -34.92 20.59
N GLU A 141 20.50 -34.78 21.63
CA GLU A 141 20.61 -35.56 22.85
C GLU A 141 20.39 -37.06 22.59
N ALA A 142 19.37 -37.41 21.80
CA ALA A 142 19.10 -38.79 21.39
C ALA A 142 20.29 -39.40 20.64
N HIS A 143 20.90 -38.64 19.73
CA HIS A 143 22.11 -39.07 19.03
C HIS A 143 23.28 -39.29 19.99
N ILE A 144 23.53 -38.38 20.93
CA ILE A 144 24.59 -38.55 21.95
C ILE A 144 24.34 -39.82 22.76
N ARG A 145 23.09 -40.06 23.18
CA ARG A 145 22.70 -41.25 23.94
C ARG A 145 22.95 -42.54 23.15
N GLN A 146 22.63 -42.56 21.86
CA GLN A 146 22.91 -43.69 20.98
C GLN A 146 24.42 -43.95 20.86
N VAL A 147 25.21 -42.91 20.62
CA VAL A 147 26.68 -43.03 20.53
C VAL A 147 27.27 -43.58 21.83
N GLN A 148 26.75 -43.14 22.99
CA GLN A 148 27.16 -43.68 24.29
C GLN A 148 26.80 -45.16 24.42
N GLU A 149 25.56 -45.54 24.10
CA GLU A 149 25.12 -46.94 24.17
C GLU A 149 25.93 -47.86 23.25
N GLU A 150 26.21 -47.42 22.01
CA GLU A 150 27.06 -48.15 21.06
C GLU A 150 28.50 -48.29 21.57
N SER A 151 29.04 -47.25 22.20
CA SER A 151 30.38 -47.29 22.80
C SER A 151 30.46 -48.26 23.97
N GLU A 152 29.45 -48.29 24.83
CA GLU A 152 29.35 -49.22 25.96
C GLU A 152 29.10 -50.66 25.50
N ALA A 153 28.28 -50.85 24.47
CA ALA A 153 28.05 -52.15 23.86
C ALA A 153 29.33 -52.70 23.24
N SER A 154 30.08 -51.86 22.52
CA SER A 154 31.39 -52.23 21.94
C SER A 154 32.40 -52.60 23.02
N TRP A 155 32.48 -51.80 24.09
CA TRP A 155 33.33 -52.09 25.24
C TRP A 155 32.95 -53.41 25.92
N ARG A 156 31.65 -53.71 26.08
CA ARG A 156 31.17 -54.99 26.62
C ARG A 156 31.60 -56.18 25.77
N ILE A 157 31.45 -56.09 24.45
CA ILE A 157 31.86 -57.14 23.50
C ILE A 157 33.38 -57.35 23.56
N GLU A 158 34.17 -56.27 23.57
CA GLU A 158 35.63 -56.35 23.68
C GLU A 158 36.07 -57.00 25.00
N HIS A 159 35.46 -56.59 26.11
CA HIS A 159 35.76 -57.13 27.43
C HIS A 159 35.40 -58.61 27.54
N GLU A 160 34.25 -59.03 27.00
CA GLU A 160 33.85 -60.44 26.93
C GLU A 160 34.79 -61.25 26.04
N SER A 161 35.16 -60.72 24.87
CA SER A 161 36.14 -61.35 23.96
C SER A 161 37.49 -61.55 24.63
N LYS A 162 37.99 -60.53 25.35
CA LYS A 162 39.25 -60.59 26.10
C LYS A 162 39.19 -61.65 27.20
N LYS A 163 38.09 -61.72 27.95
CA LYS A 163 37.89 -62.73 29.00
C LYS A 163 37.82 -64.15 28.41
N ALA A 164 37.15 -64.33 27.27
CA ALA A 164 37.12 -65.60 26.55
C ALA A 164 38.52 -66.02 26.05
N ALA A 165 39.30 -65.08 25.51
CA ALA A 165 40.67 -65.31 25.08
C ALA A 165 41.60 -65.69 26.25
N GLU A 166 41.41 -65.09 27.43
CA GLU A 166 42.17 -65.44 28.64
C GLU A 166 41.84 -66.87 29.14
N LEU A 167 40.56 -67.26 29.10
CA LEU A 167 40.13 -68.63 29.41
C LEU A 167 40.68 -69.67 28.41
N GLN A 168 40.75 -69.32 27.12
CA GLN A 168 41.40 -70.17 26.11
C GLN A 168 42.92 -70.26 26.30
N SER A 169 43.57 -69.15 26.66
CA SER A 169 45.02 -69.09 26.91
C SER A 169 45.43 -69.89 28.15
N THR A 170 44.61 -69.90 29.20
CA THR A 170 44.85 -70.72 30.40
C THR A 170 44.66 -72.21 30.12
N THR A 171 43.67 -72.59 29.31
CA THR A 171 43.41 -73.99 28.91
C THR A 171 44.56 -74.57 28.07
N THR A 172 45.09 -73.81 27.12
CA THR A 172 46.20 -74.26 26.24
C THR A 172 47.55 -74.34 26.95
N ARG A 173 47.75 -73.58 28.04
CA ARG A 173 48.97 -73.60 28.85
C ARG A 173 49.13 -74.88 29.69
N THR A 174 48.04 -75.61 29.96
CA THR A 174 48.09 -76.88 30.71
C THR A 174 48.43 -78.10 29.82
N THR A 175 48.29 -78.00 28.50
CA THR A 175 48.55 -79.12 27.56
C THR A 175 49.92 -79.05 26.88
N THR A 176 50.64 -77.93 27.00
CA THR A 176 51.93 -77.73 26.32
C THR A 176 53.10 -77.80 27.30
N THR A 177 53.31 -78.98 27.91
CA THR A 177 54.60 -79.39 28.49
C THR A 177 55.23 -80.47 27.61
N ARG A 178 55.44 -80.20 26.33
CA ARG A 178 56.47 -80.88 25.53
C ARG A 178 56.72 -80.12 24.22
N SER A 179 57.99 -79.97 23.89
CA SER A 179 58.53 -79.44 22.62
C SER A 179 58.72 -77.93 22.56
N ARG A 180 59.69 -77.47 23.36
CA ARG A 180 60.48 -76.26 23.09
C ARG A 180 61.58 -76.62 22.09
N THR A 181 61.45 -76.18 20.84
CA THR A 181 62.59 -76.04 19.92
C THR A 181 62.50 -74.65 19.29
N THR A 182 63.42 -73.81 19.74
CA THR A 182 63.66 -72.43 19.34
C THR A 182 64.16 -72.34 17.90
N THR A 183 63.52 -71.50 17.09
CA THR A 183 64.15 -70.92 15.90
C THR A 183 63.82 -69.44 15.88
N VAL A 184 64.81 -68.64 16.28
CA VAL A 184 64.79 -67.18 16.22
C VAL A 184 64.83 -66.79 14.74
N ARG A 185 63.76 -66.18 14.25
CA ARG A 185 63.80 -65.42 12.99
C ARG A 185 63.58 -63.95 13.31
N ASP A 186 64.61 -63.20 12.96
CA ASP A 186 64.76 -61.76 12.97
C ASP A 186 63.62 -61.10 12.15
N PRO A 187 62.73 -60.27 12.76
CA PRO A 187 61.72 -59.55 12.01
C PRO A 187 62.36 -58.34 11.32
N SER A 188 62.34 -58.35 9.99
CA SER A 188 62.71 -57.18 9.18
C SER A 188 61.93 -55.93 9.59
N PRO A 189 62.57 -54.74 9.56
CA PRO A 189 61.92 -53.48 9.90
C PRO A 189 60.72 -53.21 8.99
N PRO A 190 59.66 -52.55 9.49
CA PRO A 190 58.49 -52.22 8.70
C PRO A 190 58.87 -51.34 7.50
N PRO A 191 58.22 -51.51 6.33
CA PRO A 191 58.48 -50.68 5.17
C PRO A 191 58.16 -49.20 5.50
N PRO A 192 58.94 -48.24 4.97
CA PRO A 192 58.67 -46.82 5.17
C PRO A 192 57.28 -46.44 4.63
N PRO A 193 56.59 -45.47 5.27
CA PRO A 193 55.30 -45.00 4.81
C PRO A 193 55.39 -44.48 3.36
N PRO A 194 54.34 -44.67 2.54
CA PRO A 194 54.33 -44.19 1.17
C PRO A 194 54.48 -42.66 1.14
N PRO A 195 55.20 -42.09 0.14
CA PRO A 195 55.35 -40.66 0.00
C PRO A 195 53.97 -39.99 -0.16
N PRO A 196 53.76 -38.80 0.42
CA PRO A 196 52.52 -38.06 0.25
C PRO A 196 52.28 -37.79 -1.25
N PRO A 197 51.01 -37.85 -1.71
CA PRO A 197 50.68 -37.60 -3.10
C PRO A 197 51.16 -36.21 -3.53
N PRO A 198 51.59 -36.02 -4.80
CA PRO A 198 52.05 -34.74 -5.30
C PRO A 198 50.95 -33.69 -5.11
N SER A 199 51.27 -32.65 -4.33
CA SER A 199 50.42 -31.48 -4.15
C SER A 199 50.00 -30.96 -5.52
N GLN A 200 48.71 -31.10 -5.84
CA GLN A 200 48.17 -30.53 -7.07
C GLN A 200 48.54 -29.04 -7.15
N PRO A 201 48.95 -28.54 -8.32
CA PRO A 201 49.28 -27.13 -8.49
C PRO A 201 48.05 -26.32 -8.10
N ARG A 202 48.16 -25.59 -6.99
CA ARG A 202 47.17 -24.58 -6.61
C ARG A 202 47.11 -23.60 -7.76
N VAL A 203 45.98 -23.62 -8.47
CA VAL A 203 45.65 -22.60 -9.46
C VAL A 203 45.77 -21.27 -8.74
N SER A 204 46.75 -20.46 -9.14
CA SER A 204 47.01 -19.16 -8.55
C SER A 204 45.74 -18.33 -8.66
N ALA A 205 45.03 -18.17 -7.54
CA ALA A 205 43.97 -17.19 -7.45
C ALA A 205 44.58 -15.82 -7.80
N PRO A 206 43.90 -15.00 -8.63
CA PRO A 206 44.41 -13.69 -9.01
C PRO A 206 44.73 -12.90 -7.75
N ALA A 207 45.97 -12.39 -7.69
CA ALA A 207 46.48 -11.61 -6.57
C ALA A 207 45.70 -10.30 -6.47
N PHE A 208 44.60 -10.30 -5.72
CA PHE A 208 43.97 -9.08 -5.27
C PHE A 208 44.85 -8.47 -4.18
N PRO A 209 45.20 -7.17 -4.27
CA PRO A 209 45.96 -6.51 -3.22
C PRO A 209 45.18 -6.61 -1.90
N PRO A 210 45.88 -6.77 -0.77
CA PRO A 210 45.25 -6.84 0.54
C PRO A 210 44.37 -5.59 0.76
N ILE A 211 43.08 -5.82 0.92
CA ILE A 211 42.09 -4.78 1.14
C ILE A 211 42.34 -4.19 2.52
N ASP A 212 42.76 -2.92 2.54
CA ASP A 212 42.93 -2.15 3.76
C ASP A 212 41.55 -1.71 4.30
N PHE A 213 41.07 -2.41 5.32
CA PHE A 213 39.77 -2.14 5.97
C PHE A 213 39.79 -0.89 6.88
N SER A 214 40.95 -0.25 7.05
CA SER A 214 41.08 0.93 7.93
C SER A 214 40.69 2.25 7.27
N GLN A 215 40.44 2.26 5.95
CA GLN A 215 39.96 3.43 5.24
C GLN A 215 38.62 3.15 4.53
N PRO A 216 37.57 3.97 4.74
CA PRO A 216 36.37 3.86 3.94
C PRO A 216 36.75 4.09 2.47
N PRO A 217 36.33 3.21 1.54
CA PRO A 217 36.71 3.29 0.13
C PRO A 217 36.36 4.66 -0.46
N LYS A 218 37.40 5.39 -0.87
CA LYS A 218 37.33 6.81 -1.26
C LYS A 218 36.50 7.11 -2.51
N ASN A 219 36.08 6.08 -3.25
CA ASN A 219 35.28 6.19 -4.48
C ASN A 219 34.05 5.26 -4.44
N GLN A 220 33.32 5.25 -3.33
CA GLN A 220 31.94 4.78 -3.38
C GLN A 220 31.07 5.94 -3.84
N ASP A 221 30.80 6.01 -5.14
CA ASP A 221 29.58 6.66 -5.63
C ASP A 221 28.41 5.88 -5.02
N TYR A 222 28.02 6.27 -3.81
CA TYR A 222 26.94 5.67 -3.04
C TYR A 222 25.67 5.71 -3.89
N GLY A 223 25.28 4.53 -4.38
CA GLY A 223 24.05 4.35 -5.14
C GLY A 223 24.13 3.26 -6.20
N HIS A 224 25.27 3.00 -6.81
CA HIS A 224 25.29 2.10 -7.96
C HIS A 224 25.84 0.72 -7.62
N HIS A 225 24.95 -0.16 -7.15
CA HIS A 225 25.26 -1.58 -6.98
C HIS A 225 25.32 -2.27 -8.35
N PHE A 226 26.42 -2.98 -8.58
CA PHE A 226 26.58 -3.86 -9.72
C PHE A 226 26.33 -5.30 -9.29
N ILE A 227 25.44 -6.00 -9.98
CA ILE A 227 25.27 -7.45 -9.84
C ILE A 227 25.66 -8.07 -11.17
N GLY A 228 26.73 -8.88 -11.18
CA GLY A 228 27.19 -9.56 -12.40
C GLY A 228 27.60 -8.61 -13.55
N GLY A 229 28.24 -7.48 -13.24
CA GLY A 229 28.71 -6.51 -14.24
C GLY A 229 27.63 -5.59 -14.84
N ARG A 230 26.35 -5.74 -14.46
CA ARG A 230 25.26 -4.84 -14.87
C ARG A 230 24.89 -3.89 -13.74
N ARG A 231 24.71 -2.60 -14.08
CA ARG A 231 24.16 -1.58 -13.15
C ARG A 231 22.67 -1.83 -12.98
N GLN A 232 22.22 -2.04 -11.75
CA GLN A 232 20.80 -2.04 -11.42
C GLN A 232 20.33 -0.59 -11.24
N PRO A 233 19.22 -0.17 -11.87
CA PRO A 233 18.65 1.15 -11.63
C PRO A 233 18.10 1.25 -10.21
N ILE A 234 18.54 2.26 -9.46
CA ILE A 234 18.05 2.52 -8.10
C ILE A 234 16.63 3.09 -8.20
N HIS A 235 15.71 2.51 -7.45
CA HIS A 235 14.38 3.09 -7.28
C HIS A 235 14.47 4.42 -6.51
N PRO A 236 13.77 5.50 -6.91
CA PRO A 236 13.90 6.82 -6.31
C PRO A 236 13.65 6.88 -4.79
N SER A 237 12.92 5.91 -4.21
CA SER A 237 12.72 5.79 -2.75
C SER A 237 14.01 5.51 -1.98
N GLN A 238 15.05 4.94 -2.60
CA GLN A 238 16.34 4.65 -1.93
C GLN A 238 17.32 5.84 -1.95
N LYS A 239 17.06 6.88 -2.76
CA LYS A 239 17.93 8.09 -2.78
C LYS A 239 17.77 8.94 -1.52
N LEU A 240 16.60 8.93 -0.88
CA LEU A 240 16.32 9.77 0.29
C LEU A 240 17.14 9.38 1.52
N ALA A 241 17.54 8.11 1.65
CA ALA A 241 18.38 7.64 2.76
C ALA A 241 19.86 8.08 2.64
N ALA A 242 20.32 8.40 1.42
CA ALA A 242 21.70 8.82 1.18
C ALA A 242 21.92 10.32 1.41
N GLU A 243 20.91 11.16 1.15
CA GLU A 243 20.99 12.61 1.38
C GLU A 243 20.74 13.00 2.85
N HIS A 244 20.05 12.15 3.62
CA HIS A 244 19.89 12.29 5.07
C HIS A 244 20.37 11.01 5.78
N PRO A 245 21.69 10.82 5.96
CA PRO A 245 22.16 9.79 6.86
C PRO A 245 21.67 10.16 8.27
N LEU A 246 20.63 9.48 8.73
CA LEU A 246 20.24 9.50 10.13
C LEU A 246 21.47 9.01 10.91
N SER A 247 22.19 9.94 11.53
CA SER A 247 23.34 9.65 12.38
C SER A 247 23.00 8.52 13.34
N PRO A 248 23.79 7.43 13.39
CA PRO A 248 23.64 6.44 14.43
C PRO A 248 24.07 7.09 15.74
N ALA A 249 23.10 7.41 16.61
CA ALA A 249 23.38 7.75 17.99
C ALA A 249 24.03 6.54 18.65
N ALA A 250 25.33 6.65 18.91
CA ALA A 250 26.15 5.65 19.57
C ALA A 250 25.85 5.59 21.09
N PRO A 251 26.50 4.72 21.89
CA PRO A 251 25.81 3.73 22.70
C PRO A 251 25.69 4.13 24.18
N VAL A 252 24.81 3.37 24.84
CA VAL A 252 24.53 3.28 26.28
C VAL A 252 25.77 3.43 27.16
N ASN A 253 25.71 4.38 28.10
CA ASN A 253 26.64 4.49 29.22
C ASN A 253 25.93 4.02 30.51
N PRO A 254 26.36 2.94 31.17
CA PRO A 254 25.71 2.43 32.38
C PRO A 254 26.49 2.88 33.60
N HIS A 255 26.12 4.02 34.19
CA HIS A 255 26.26 4.34 35.62
C HIS A 255 26.05 5.84 35.79
N VAL A 256 24.95 6.22 36.45
CA VAL A 256 24.91 7.26 37.49
C VAL A 256 23.54 7.15 38.15
N ARG A 257 23.57 6.86 39.45
CA ARG A 257 22.43 6.96 40.36
C ARG A 257 21.99 8.43 40.44
N ARG A 258 20.69 8.72 40.35
CA ARG A 258 19.96 9.53 41.36
C ARG A 258 18.45 9.64 41.07
N PRO A 259 17.62 9.89 42.11
CA PRO A 259 16.17 9.98 42.01
C PRO A 259 15.64 11.43 41.89
N GLN A 260 14.54 11.59 41.13
CA GLN A 260 13.41 12.55 41.27
C GLN A 260 13.70 14.08 41.15
N PRO A 261 12.68 14.97 41.07
CA PRO A 261 11.51 14.99 40.17
C PRO A 261 11.19 16.41 39.59
N THR A 262 10.21 16.48 38.68
CA THR A 262 9.37 17.66 38.31
C THR A 262 10.03 18.88 37.66
N VAL A 263 9.59 19.26 36.44
CA VAL A 263 9.19 20.64 36.07
C VAL A 263 8.36 20.58 34.77
N ARG A 264 7.22 21.29 34.78
CA ARG A 264 6.29 21.57 33.68
C ARG A 264 6.91 22.53 32.64
N LEU A 265 6.55 22.37 31.36
CA LEU A 265 6.45 23.42 30.32
C LEU A 265 5.63 22.79 29.16
N ALA A 266 4.36 23.13 28.92
CA ALA A 266 3.79 24.37 28.38
C ALA A 266 4.30 24.74 26.98
N GLY A 267 3.44 24.52 25.97
CA GLY A 267 3.25 25.41 24.82
C GLY A 267 4.00 25.09 23.52
N GLY A 268 3.25 25.06 22.40
CA GLY A 268 3.83 25.26 21.07
C GLY A 268 3.22 24.46 19.93
N VAL A 269 1.92 24.62 19.66
CA VAL A 269 1.31 24.18 18.40
C VAL A 269 1.81 25.10 17.29
N THR A 270 2.56 24.58 16.32
CA THR A 270 2.82 25.29 15.06
C THR A 270 2.40 24.38 13.90
N SER A 271 1.37 24.82 13.18
CA SER A 271 0.88 24.18 11.96
C SER A 271 1.76 24.60 10.78
N PRO A 272 2.15 23.68 9.87
CA PRO A 272 2.81 24.09 8.65
C PRO A 272 1.80 24.58 7.60
N VAL A 273 2.12 25.79 7.15
CA VAL A 273 1.84 26.46 5.88
C VAL A 273 1.43 25.52 4.74
N ARG A 274 0.23 25.76 4.18
CA ARG A 274 -0.25 25.19 2.91
C ARG A 274 0.31 25.98 1.73
N SER A 275 0.99 25.29 0.82
CA SER A 275 1.26 25.79 -0.54
C SER A 275 0.07 25.52 -1.48
N PRO A 276 -0.16 26.36 -2.52
CA PRO A 276 -1.24 26.17 -3.47
C PRO A 276 -0.75 25.33 -4.67
N THR A 277 -1.46 24.25 -5.00
CA THR A 277 -1.20 23.51 -6.24
C THR A 277 -2.45 23.46 -7.12
N ALA A 278 -2.28 24.13 -8.26
CA ALA A 278 -2.87 23.95 -9.58
C ALA A 278 -4.30 23.37 -9.70
N SER A 279 -5.17 24.22 -10.24
CA SER A 279 -6.43 23.88 -10.87
C SER A 279 -6.20 22.99 -12.09
N ILE A 280 -6.81 21.80 -12.10
CA ILE A 280 -7.11 21.05 -13.34
C ILE A 280 -8.62 21.13 -13.55
N SER A 281 -8.96 21.70 -14.70
CA SER A 281 -10.30 21.81 -15.27
C SER A 281 -10.54 20.64 -16.23
N GLY A 282 -11.79 20.18 -16.27
CA GLY A 282 -12.28 19.09 -17.12
C GLY A 282 -13.04 18.10 -16.25
N PHE A 283 -14.26 17.64 -16.55
CA PHE A 283 -14.98 17.58 -17.81
C PHE A 283 -16.48 17.44 -17.49
N ALA A 284 -17.32 17.89 -18.40
CA ALA A 284 -18.77 17.87 -18.31
C ALA A 284 -19.40 16.56 -18.83
N GLY A 285 -20.63 16.27 -18.37
CA GLY A 285 -21.60 15.37 -19.01
C GLY A 285 -22.32 14.48 -17.99
N SER A 286 -23.60 14.70 -17.65
CA SER A 286 -24.80 14.28 -18.42
C SER A 286 -24.92 12.74 -18.45
N SER A 287 -25.98 12.04 -18.04
CA SER A 287 -27.42 12.34 -17.98
C SER A 287 -28.16 11.29 -17.13
N THR A 288 -29.35 11.69 -16.68
CA THR A 288 -30.49 10.92 -16.17
C THR A 288 -30.85 9.66 -16.98
N SER A 289 -31.22 8.55 -16.32
CA SER A 289 -32.20 7.58 -16.84
C SER A 289 -32.68 6.55 -15.79
N THR A 290 -33.93 6.74 -15.37
CA THR A 290 -35.03 5.76 -15.29
C THR A 290 -34.95 4.46 -14.46
N GLN A 291 -35.91 4.38 -13.54
CA GLN A 291 -36.47 3.26 -12.78
C GLN A 291 -36.55 1.88 -13.46
N ARG A 292 -36.31 0.80 -12.66
CA ARG A 292 -37.22 -0.36 -12.45
C ARG A 292 -36.63 -1.32 -11.40
N GLY A 293 -37.38 -1.58 -10.33
CA GLY A 293 -37.21 -2.77 -9.48
C GLY A 293 -38.06 -3.96 -9.99
N PRO A 294 -38.29 -5.01 -9.18
CA PRO A 294 -37.39 -6.17 -9.08
C PRO A 294 -38.08 -7.48 -9.53
N ALA A 295 -37.29 -8.50 -9.91
CA ALA A 295 -37.78 -9.85 -10.14
C ALA A 295 -37.06 -10.85 -9.21
N ARG A 296 -37.86 -11.49 -8.37
CA ARG A 296 -37.51 -12.50 -7.36
C ARG A 296 -37.33 -13.86 -8.05
N PRO A 297 -36.22 -14.60 -7.87
CA PRO A 297 -36.16 -16.00 -8.26
C PRO A 297 -36.77 -16.93 -7.19
N PRO A 298 -37.30 -18.11 -7.59
CA PRO A 298 -37.95 -19.07 -6.69
C PRO A 298 -36.95 -19.95 -5.90
N PRO A 299 -37.38 -20.56 -4.78
CA PRO A 299 -36.56 -21.51 -4.03
C PRO A 299 -36.57 -22.90 -4.69
N GLY A 300 -35.41 -23.40 -5.11
CA GLY A 300 -35.18 -24.82 -5.45
C GLY A 300 -34.48 -25.50 -4.26
N SER A 301 -35.19 -26.30 -3.48
CA SER A 301 -35.25 -27.78 -3.57
C SER A 301 -33.94 -28.47 -3.19
N THR A 302 -33.86 -28.78 -1.89
CA THR A 302 -33.09 -29.85 -1.25
C THR A 302 -33.37 -31.20 -1.89
N SER A 303 -32.33 -31.89 -2.37
CA SER A 303 -32.16 -33.36 -2.29
C SER A 303 -30.97 -33.82 -3.15
N GLN A 304 -29.89 -34.30 -2.54
CA GLN A 304 -29.49 -35.71 -2.56
C GLN A 304 -28.09 -35.86 -1.95
N GLU A 305 -28.01 -36.72 -0.95
CA GLU A 305 -26.78 -37.19 -0.34
C GLU A 305 -25.97 -38.00 -1.35
N GLU A 306 -24.77 -37.51 -1.67
CA GLU A 306 -23.66 -38.33 -2.17
C GLU A 306 -22.50 -38.24 -1.15
N PRO A 307 -21.70 -39.30 -1.00
CA PRO A 307 -20.74 -39.41 0.09
C PRO A 307 -19.67 -38.33 -0.03
N VAL A 308 -19.76 -37.37 0.88
CA VAL A 308 -18.85 -36.23 1.01
C VAL A 308 -17.43 -36.76 1.20
N ASN A 309 -16.64 -36.52 0.17
CA ASN A 309 -15.19 -36.57 0.08
C ASN A 309 -14.52 -36.44 1.47
N GLU A 310 -13.85 -37.49 1.92
CA GLU A 310 -13.19 -37.61 3.23
C GLU A 310 -12.22 -36.46 3.52
N LEU A 311 -11.67 -35.85 2.46
CA LEU A 311 -10.82 -34.67 2.53
C LEU A 311 -11.55 -33.43 3.08
N GLN A 312 -12.83 -33.28 2.75
CA GLN A 312 -13.66 -32.16 3.20
C GLN A 312 -14.10 -32.34 4.66
N ALA A 313 -14.29 -33.59 5.10
CA ALA A 313 -14.50 -33.89 6.52
C ALA A 313 -13.24 -33.58 7.37
N MET A 314 -12.04 -33.82 6.84
CA MET A 314 -10.80 -33.41 7.48
C MET A 314 -10.64 -31.89 7.57
N TRP A 315 -11.05 -31.14 6.54
CA TRP A 315 -11.02 -29.67 6.57
C TRP A 315 -11.98 -29.10 7.61
N ASN A 316 -13.20 -29.67 7.70
CA ASN A 316 -14.18 -29.27 8.72
C ASN A 316 -13.73 -29.62 10.15
N ARG A 317 -13.03 -30.74 10.36
CA ARG A 317 -12.48 -31.11 11.69
C ARG A 317 -11.33 -30.24 12.15
N LYS A 318 -10.56 -29.65 11.23
CA LYS A 318 -9.43 -28.78 11.56
C LYS A 318 -9.82 -27.36 11.98
N GLY A 319 -11.12 -27.07 12.07
CA GLY A 319 -11.60 -25.75 12.50
C GLY A 319 -11.26 -24.63 11.54
N ILE A 320 -10.80 -24.94 10.33
CA ILE A 320 -10.67 -24.00 9.22
C ILE A 320 -12.09 -23.80 8.70
N LYS A 321 -12.90 -23.09 9.49
CA LYS A 321 -14.06 -22.42 8.93
C LYS A 321 -13.46 -21.45 7.93
N ARG A 322 -13.80 -21.65 6.66
CA ARG A 322 -13.69 -20.59 5.65
C ARG A 322 -14.46 -19.44 6.27
N GLU A 323 -13.76 -18.42 6.76
CA GLU A 323 -14.36 -17.15 7.11
C GLU A 323 -14.90 -16.63 5.78
N THR A 324 -16.13 -16.99 5.48
CA THR A 324 -16.95 -16.22 4.57
C THR A 324 -17.09 -14.88 5.27
N ASP A 325 -16.32 -13.90 4.80
CA ASP A 325 -16.59 -12.49 4.99
C ASP A 325 -18.06 -12.25 4.62
N GLU A 326 -18.94 -12.30 5.62
CA GLU A 326 -20.36 -11.96 5.51
C GLU A 326 -20.61 -10.49 5.93
N ASP A 327 -19.55 -9.67 6.05
CA ASP A 327 -19.64 -8.27 6.47
C ASP A 327 -19.52 -7.25 5.30
N GLU A 328 -19.73 -7.67 4.04
CA GLU A 328 -19.76 -6.76 2.86
C GLU A 328 -21.17 -6.51 2.27
N GLU A 329 -22.25 -6.73 3.02
CA GLU A 329 -23.61 -6.39 2.58
C GLU A 329 -24.03 -4.93 2.88
N GLU A 330 -23.20 -3.91 2.62
CA GLU A 330 -23.74 -2.53 2.51
C GLU A 330 -22.85 -1.53 1.76
N ASP A 331 -22.38 -1.84 0.55
CA ASP A 331 -22.10 -0.79 -0.44
C ASP A 331 -22.17 -1.40 -1.84
N GLY A 332 -23.29 -1.18 -2.53
CA GLY A 332 -23.58 -1.68 -3.87
C GLY A 332 -22.68 -1.08 -4.95
N ILE A 333 -21.41 -1.49 -4.97
CA ILE A 333 -20.50 -1.26 -6.08
C ILE A 333 -20.35 -2.62 -6.77
N ALA A 334 -20.97 -2.75 -7.94
CA ALA A 334 -20.83 -3.92 -8.80
C ALA A 334 -19.35 -4.13 -9.16
N THR A 335 -18.66 -5.01 -8.44
CA THR A 335 -17.39 -5.57 -8.87
C THR A 335 -17.70 -6.67 -9.87
N GLU A 336 -17.74 -6.28 -11.15
CA GLU A 336 -17.75 -7.23 -12.26
C GLU A 336 -16.57 -8.20 -12.09
N SER A 337 -16.92 -9.47 -12.02
CA SER A 337 -16.04 -10.60 -11.76
C SER A 337 -15.15 -10.82 -12.99
N ILE A 338 -13.99 -10.18 -13.02
CA ILE A 338 -12.96 -10.47 -14.02
C ILE A 338 -12.37 -11.84 -13.68
N SER A 339 -12.79 -12.85 -14.44
CA SER A 339 -12.23 -14.21 -14.35
C SER A 339 -10.74 -14.19 -14.73
N PRO A 340 -9.83 -14.73 -13.91
CA PRO A 340 -8.41 -14.73 -14.21
C PRO A 340 -8.06 -15.92 -15.11
N SER A 341 -8.37 -15.82 -16.40
CA SER A 341 -7.93 -16.83 -17.37
C SER A 341 -8.16 -16.37 -18.82
N GLU A 342 -7.48 -15.31 -19.29
CA GLU A 342 -7.26 -15.12 -20.76
C GLU A 342 -6.30 -14.00 -21.18
N SER A 343 -5.36 -13.54 -20.35
CA SER A 343 -4.50 -12.38 -20.72
C SER A 343 -3.00 -12.65 -20.60
N ALA A 344 -2.48 -13.58 -21.40
CA ALA A 344 -1.03 -13.67 -21.64
C ALA A 344 -0.73 -14.33 -23.00
N SER A 345 -1.08 -13.67 -24.12
CA SER A 345 -0.38 -13.83 -25.42
C SER A 345 -0.99 -12.91 -26.49
N GLN A 346 -0.76 -11.60 -26.40
CA GLN A 346 -0.84 -10.76 -27.59
C GLN A 346 0.09 -9.56 -27.45
N ILE A 347 1.39 -9.82 -27.66
CA ILE A 347 2.39 -8.78 -27.87
C ILE A 347 2.12 -8.25 -29.28
N ASP A 348 1.38 -7.13 -29.36
CA ASP A 348 1.15 -6.39 -30.60
C ASP A 348 2.47 -5.76 -31.07
N SER A 349 3.16 -6.45 -31.96
CA SER A 349 4.33 -5.97 -32.67
C SER A 349 3.92 -5.04 -33.83
N GLY A 350 3.34 -3.87 -33.52
CA GLY A 350 2.63 -3.13 -34.57
C GLY A 350 2.41 -1.62 -34.38
N ARG A 351 3.48 -0.82 -34.25
CA ARG A 351 3.67 0.49 -34.95
C ARG A 351 4.66 1.40 -34.22
N ARG A 352 5.91 1.36 -34.67
CA ARG A 352 6.81 2.52 -34.57
C ARG A 352 6.29 3.61 -35.51
N ARG A 353 5.66 4.67 -34.99
CA ARG A 353 5.56 5.94 -35.72
C ARG A 353 6.76 6.81 -35.33
N GLY A 354 7.60 7.04 -36.33
CA GLY A 354 8.79 7.87 -36.22
C GLY A 354 8.44 9.30 -35.87
N TRP A 355 9.19 9.84 -34.92
CA TRP A 355 9.34 11.27 -34.73
C TRP A 355 10.24 11.78 -35.85
N ARG A 356 9.69 12.62 -36.72
CA ARG A 356 10.48 13.43 -37.66
C ARG A 356 10.98 14.68 -36.92
N LYS A 357 12.20 15.06 -37.32
CA LYS A 357 12.99 16.20 -36.88
C LYS A 357 12.26 17.54 -37.02
#